data_AF-A0A930AMC8-F1
#
_entry.id   AF-A0A930AMC8-F1
#
_cell.length_a   1.000
_cell.length_b   1.000
_cell.length_c   1.000
_cell.angle_alpha   90.00
_cell.angle_beta   90.00
_cell.angle_gamma   90.00
#
_symmetry.space_group_name_H-M   'P 1'
#
loop_
_entity.id
_entity.type
_entity.pdbx_description
1 polymer ?
#
loop_
_entity_poly.entity_id
_entity_poly.type
_entity_poly.pdbx_seq_one_letter_code
_entity_poly.pdbx_strand_id
1 'polypeptide(L)'
;MEQTKGYTMIEFENNAYFWQKLDTLYLSSGYQITRKKGEVHPRFQNLIYPVDYGYINDTKSFGKDGVSLYAGSGNRYEISALVIAADILIKELDVKVIVGCTE
;
A
#
# COMPACT_ATOMS: atom_id res chain seq x y z
N MET A 1 -41.85 -0.40 2.61
CA MET A 1 -41.16 -1.71 2.55
C MET A 1 -39.80 -1.46 1.94
N GLU A 2 -38.82 -1.15 2.77
CA GLU A 2 -37.46 -0.86 2.33
C GLU A 2 -36.64 -2.11 2.66
N GLN A 3 -36.23 -2.84 1.62
CA GLN A 3 -35.40 -4.03 1.78
C GLN A 3 -33.99 -3.57 2.15
N THR A 4 -33.71 -3.52 3.44
CA THR A 4 -32.35 -3.45 3.96
C THR A 4 -31.60 -4.66 3.39
N LYS A 5 -30.57 -4.43 2.57
CA LYS A 5 -29.66 -5.49 2.12
C LYS A 5 -28.99 -6.08 3.37
N GLY A 6 -29.57 -7.15 3.90
CA GLY A 6 -28.90 -8.04 4.82
C GLY A 6 -27.82 -8.76 4.05
N TYR A 7 -26.62 -8.19 4.01
CA TYR A 7 -25.44 -8.96 3.68
C TYR A 7 -25.28 -9.97 4.82
N THR A 8 -25.72 -11.20 4.57
CA THR A 8 -25.26 -12.34 5.34
C THR A 8 -23.74 -12.26 5.33
N MET A 9 -23.15 -12.14 6.52
CA MET A 9 -21.71 -12.21 6.77
C MET A 9 -21.25 -13.63 6.42
N ILE A 10 -21.29 -13.97 5.13
CA ILE A 10 -20.59 -15.12 4.59
C ILE A 10 -19.13 -14.76 4.80
N GLU A 11 -18.57 -15.24 5.91
CA GLU A 11 -17.24 -15.80 5.98
C GLU A 11 -16.29 -15.18 4.94
N PHE A 12 -15.72 -14.02 5.28
CA PHE A 12 -14.39 -13.67 4.74
C PHE A 12 -13.36 -14.64 5.35
N GLU A 13 -13.57 -15.93 5.13
CA GLU A 13 -12.72 -17.05 5.52
C GLU A 13 -11.46 -17.02 4.67
N ASN A 14 -10.60 -16.06 4.99
CA ASN A 14 -9.15 -16.21 4.91
C ASN A 14 -8.43 -15.22 5.83
N ASN A 15 -9.03 -14.88 6.97
CA ASN A 15 -8.55 -13.82 7.87
C ASN A 15 -7.32 -14.25 8.71
N ALA A 16 -7.08 -15.55 8.92
CA ALA A 16 -5.93 -16.01 9.71
C ALA A 16 -4.58 -15.76 9.03
N TYR A 17 -4.54 -15.68 7.69
CA TYR A 17 -3.29 -15.61 6.91
C TYR A 17 -3.17 -14.37 6.04
N PHE A 18 -4.08 -13.40 6.17
CA PHE A 18 -4.06 -12.21 5.33
C PHE A 18 -2.72 -11.47 5.39
N TRP A 19 -2.28 -11.10 6.60
CA TRP A 19 -1.01 -10.43 6.82
C TRP A 19 0.18 -11.32 6.46
N GLN A 20 0.13 -12.62 6.77
CA GLN A 20 1.20 -13.53 6.39
C GLN A 20 1.39 -13.62 4.87
N LYS A 21 0.31 -13.61 4.08
CA LYS A 21 0.38 -13.59 2.61
C LYS A 21 1.01 -12.30 2.11
N LEU A 22 0.66 -11.16 2.72
CA LEU A 22 1.22 -9.86 2.39
C LEU A 22 2.70 -9.79 2.72
N ASP A 23 3.10 -10.21 3.92
CA ASP A 23 4.51 -10.24 4.33
C ASP A 23 5.30 -11.19 3.44
N THR A 24 4.75 -12.37 3.11
CA THR A 24 5.38 -13.30 2.17
C THR A 24 5.56 -12.66 0.79
N LEU A 25 4.55 -11.97 0.27
CA LEU A 25 4.63 -11.26 -1.00
C LEU A 25 5.69 -10.16 -0.95
N TYR A 26 5.65 -9.30 0.07
CA TYR A 26 6.60 -8.20 0.24
C TYR A 26 8.05 -8.68 0.39
N LEU A 27 8.29 -9.69 1.23
CA LEU A 27 9.63 -10.22 1.48
C LEU A 27 10.18 -11.02 0.29
N SER A 28 9.33 -11.76 -0.43
CA SER A 28 9.77 -12.54 -1.60
C SER A 28 9.99 -11.69 -2.85
N SER A 29 9.28 -10.56 -2.97
CA SER A 29 9.46 -9.58 -4.04
C SER A 29 10.65 -8.63 -3.81
N GLY A 30 10.93 -8.28 -2.55
CA GLY A 30 11.82 -7.14 -2.25
C GLY A 30 11.23 -5.81 -2.73
N TYR A 31 12.00 -4.73 -2.54
CA TYR A 31 11.54 -3.38 -2.91
C TYR A 31 12.69 -2.47 -3.34
N GLN A 32 12.33 -1.39 -4.04
CA GLN A 32 13.25 -0.34 -4.46
C GLN A 32 12.82 1.01 -3.89
N ILE A 33 13.74 1.74 -3.27
CA ILE A 33 13.51 3.14 -2.85
C ILE A 33 13.88 4.05 -4.01
N THR A 34 12.91 4.76 -4.55
CA THR A 34 13.10 5.68 -5.67
C THR A 34 13.16 7.14 -5.22
N ARG A 35 12.61 7.45 -4.03
CA ARG A 35 12.67 8.77 -3.42
C ARG A 35 13.04 8.67 -1.95
N LYS A 36 13.91 9.55 -1.49
CA LYS A 36 14.28 9.68 -0.08
C LYS A 36 13.34 10.63 0.64
N LYS A 37 13.20 10.42 1.96
CA LYS A 37 12.52 11.38 2.84
C LYS A 37 13.03 12.80 2.58
N GLY A 38 12.11 13.74 2.41
CA GLY A 38 12.39 15.15 2.16
C GLY A 38 12.57 15.52 0.68
N GLU A 39 12.65 14.55 -0.23
CA GLU A 39 12.64 14.85 -1.67
C GLU A 39 11.26 15.37 -2.12
N VAL A 40 11.29 16.21 -3.15
CA VAL A 40 10.10 16.82 -3.76
C VAL A 40 9.59 15.94 -4.90
N HIS A 41 8.27 15.81 -5.01
CA HIS A 41 7.66 15.08 -6.12
C HIS A 41 7.97 15.78 -7.46
N PRO A 42 8.45 15.03 -8.49
CA PRO A 42 8.94 15.63 -9.73
C PRO A 42 7.89 16.43 -10.50
N ARG A 43 6.61 16.06 -10.37
CA ARG A 43 5.47 16.76 -10.99
C ARG A 43 4.76 17.74 -10.06
N PHE A 44 4.84 17.54 -8.75
CA PHE A 44 4.02 18.25 -7.76
C PHE A 44 4.95 18.90 -6.75
N GLN A 45 5.41 20.11 -7.03
CA GLN A 45 6.50 20.75 -6.28
C GLN A 45 6.15 21.07 -4.81
N ASN A 46 4.86 21.10 -4.49
CA ASN A 46 4.34 21.26 -3.13
C ASN A 46 4.21 19.94 -2.36
N LEU A 47 4.48 18.80 -2.99
CA LEU A 47 4.44 17.48 -2.36
C LEU A 47 5.87 17.08 -1.98
N ILE A 48 6.11 16.96 -0.66
CA ILE A 48 7.36 16.49 -0.08
C ILE A 48 7.12 15.09 0.47
N TYR A 49 7.98 14.13 0.14
CA TYR A 49 7.86 12.78 0.69
C TYR A 49 8.21 12.77 2.19
N PRO A 50 7.28 12.39 3.08
CA PRO A 50 7.52 12.43 4.53
C PRO A 50 8.41 11.28 5.04
N VAL A 51 8.54 10.24 4.23
CA VAL A 51 9.35 9.03 4.45
C VAL A 51 9.99 8.59 3.13
N ASP A 52 10.83 7.56 3.16
CA ASP A 52 11.34 6.97 1.91
C ASP A 52 10.16 6.44 1.09
N TYR A 53 10.16 6.68 -0.21
CA TYR A 53 9.13 6.21 -1.14
C TYR A 53 9.73 5.34 -2.23
N GLY A 54 8.96 4.35 -2.65
CA GLY A 54 9.43 3.32 -3.54
C GLY A 54 8.32 2.42 -4.08
N TYR A 55 8.74 1.26 -4.57
CA TYR A 55 7.84 0.25 -5.11
C TYR A 55 8.28 -1.16 -4.68
N ILE A 56 7.32 -2.05 -4.52
CA ILE A 56 7.57 -3.48 -4.30
C ILE A 56 7.78 -4.13 -5.67
N ASN A 57 8.93 -4.80 -5.86
CA ASN A 57 9.28 -5.35 -7.16
C ASN A 57 8.36 -6.52 -7.52
N ASP A 58 8.29 -6.88 -8.80
CA ASP A 58 7.53 -8.06 -9.28
C ASP A 58 6.04 -8.08 -8.87
N THR A 59 5.49 -6.94 -8.46
CA THR A 59 4.07 -6.79 -8.15
C THR A 59 3.35 -6.03 -9.27
N LYS A 60 2.05 -6.27 -9.39
CA LYS A 60 1.18 -5.53 -10.32
C LYS A 60 0.42 -4.48 -9.54
N SER A 61 0.44 -3.25 -10.03
CA SER A 61 -0.34 -2.13 -9.53
C SER A 61 -0.87 -1.34 -10.73
N PHE A 62 -1.67 -0.31 -10.46
CA PHE A 62 -2.10 0.64 -11.45
C PHE A 62 -0.91 1.31 -12.19
N GLY A 63 0.22 1.49 -11.50
CA GLY A 63 1.48 1.97 -12.08
C GLY A 63 2.32 0.88 -12.75
N LYS A 64 3.34 1.29 -13.53
CA LYS A 64 4.26 0.35 -14.20
C LYS A 64 5.31 -0.27 -13.28
N ASP A 65 5.58 0.37 -12.14
CA ASP A 65 6.75 0.06 -11.31
C ASP A 65 6.43 -0.86 -10.12
N GLY A 66 5.18 -1.31 -9.99
CA GLY A 66 4.69 -2.14 -8.90
C GLY A 66 3.89 -1.38 -7.85
N VAL A 67 3.50 -2.07 -6.78
CA VAL A 67 2.73 -1.51 -5.66
C VAL A 67 3.57 -0.47 -4.93
N SER A 68 2.99 0.71 -4.70
CA SER A 68 3.67 1.82 -4.00
C SER A 68 4.04 1.43 -2.56
N LEU A 69 5.24 1.81 -2.14
CA LEU A 69 5.78 1.59 -0.79
C LEU A 69 6.15 2.91 -0.13
N TYR A 70 5.75 3.08 1.14
CA TYR A 70 6.19 4.14 2.03
C TYR A 70 6.93 3.50 3.20
N ALA A 71 8.22 3.82 3.33
CA ALA A 71 9.12 3.17 4.28
C ALA A 71 9.65 4.17 5.31
N GLY A 72 9.11 4.09 6.52
CA GLY A 72 9.59 4.84 7.68
C GLY A 72 10.92 4.29 8.22
N SER A 73 11.47 4.85 9.30
CA SER A 73 12.79 4.46 9.82
C SER A 73 12.79 3.26 10.78
N GLY A 74 11.62 2.72 11.12
CA GLY A 74 11.44 1.58 12.03
C GLY A 74 11.62 0.21 11.36
N ASN A 75 10.95 -0.81 11.89
CA ASN A 75 10.99 -2.17 11.35
C ASN A 75 10.38 -2.23 9.93
N ARG A 76 11.21 -2.51 8.93
CA ARG A 76 10.79 -2.65 7.52
C ARG A 76 10.63 -4.10 7.06
N TYR A 77 10.64 -5.09 7.96
CA TYR A 77 10.52 -6.51 7.62
C TYR A 77 9.07 -7.04 7.63
N GLU A 78 8.12 -6.23 8.07
CA GLU A 78 6.70 -6.57 8.11
C GLU A 78 5.88 -5.38 7.58
N ILE A 79 4.76 -5.70 6.94
CA ILE A 79 3.81 -4.69 6.51
C ILE A 79 3.07 -4.15 7.72
N SER A 80 3.19 -2.84 7.96
CA SER A 80 2.53 -2.16 9.07
C SER A 80 1.08 -1.81 8.73
N ALA A 81 0.82 -1.43 7.48
CA ALA A 81 -0.51 -1.10 7.01
C ALA A 81 -0.64 -1.17 5.49
N LEU A 82 -1.89 -1.29 5.04
CA LEU A 82 -2.30 -1.01 3.67
C LEU A 82 -3.14 0.27 3.65
N VAL A 83 -2.88 1.13 2.68
CA VAL A 83 -3.69 2.32 2.39
C VAL A 83 -4.35 2.13 1.04
N ILE A 84 -5.67 2.32 0.99
CA ILE A 84 -6.44 2.30 -0.25
C ILE A 84 -6.76 3.75 -0.62
N ALA A 85 -6.22 4.21 -1.74
CA ALA A 85 -6.53 5.52 -2.31
C ALA A 85 -7.64 5.36 -3.35
N ALA A 86 -8.74 6.09 -3.18
CA ALA A 86 -9.83 6.13 -4.15
C ALA A 86 -9.77 7.39 -5.00
N ASP A 87 -9.67 7.24 -6.31
CA ASP A 87 -9.77 8.34 -7.26
C ASP A 87 -11.12 8.30 -7.99
N ILE A 88 -11.98 9.27 -7.70
CA ILE A 88 -13.33 9.37 -8.26
C ILE A 88 -13.37 9.80 -9.73
N LEU A 89 -12.31 10.49 -10.21
CA LEU A 89 -12.27 11.02 -11.57
C LEU A 89 -11.93 9.92 -12.56
N ILE A 90 -10.96 9.07 -12.21
CA ILE A 90 -10.57 7.92 -13.04
C ILE A 90 -11.25 6.61 -12.62
N LYS A 91 -12.06 6.63 -11.55
CA LYS A 91 -12.81 5.49 -10.99
C LYS A 91 -11.91 4.31 -10.63
N GLU A 92 -10.89 4.58 -9.80
CA GLU A 92 -9.82 3.65 -9.49
C GLU A 92 -9.60 3.51 -7.98
N LEU A 93 -9.11 2.33 -7.57
CA LEU A 93 -8.70 2.02 -6.20
C LEU A 93 -7.25 1.53 -6.22
N ASP A 94 -6.32 2.37 -5.75
CA ASP A 94 -4.90 2.04 -5.69
C ASP A 94 -4.50 1.58 -4.28
N VAL A 95 -3.70 0.51 -4.21
CA VAL A 95 -3.17 -0.02 -2.96
C VAL A 95 -1.77 0.53 -2.75
N LYS A 96 -1.51 1.04 -1.54
CA LYS A 96 -0.20 1.50 -1.08
C LYS A 96 0.18 0.76 0.19
N VAL A 97 1.45 0.39 0.31
CA VAL A 97 1.99 -0.36 1.44
C VAL A 97 2.81 0.56 2.34
N ILE A 98 2.61 0.43 3.65
CA ILE A 98 3.37 1.15 4.68
C ILE A 98 4.23 0.15 5.46
N VAL A 99 5.51 0.45 5.63
CA VAL A 99 6.46 -0.34 6.44
C VAL A 99 7.28 0.58 7.33
N GLY A 100 7.60 0.15 8.55
CA GLY A 100 8.52 0.86 9.44
C GLY A 100 8.12 2.29 9.80
N CYS A 101 6.86 2.68 9.57
CA CYS A 101 6.31 3.95 10.05
C CYS A 101 5.83 3.77 11.48
N THR A 102 6.25 4.68 12.36
CA THR A 102 5.93 4.64 13.79
C THR A 102 4.96 5.74 14.22
N GLU A 103 4.60 6.63 13.29
CA GLU A 103 3.71 7.78 13.45
C GLU A 103 2.90 7.97 12.16
#